data_AF-A0A3N4V8U7-F1
#
_entry.id   AF-A0A3N4V8U7-F1
#
_cell.length_a   1.000
_cell.length_b   1.000
_cell.length_c   1.000
_cell.angle_alpha   90.00
_cell.angle_beta   90.00
_cell.angle_gamma   90.00
#
_symmetry.space_group_name_H-M   'P 1'
#
loop_
_entity.id
_entity.type
_entity.pdbx_description
1 polymer ?
#
loop_
_entity_poly.entity_id
_entity_poly.type
_entity_poly.pdbx_seq_one_letter_code
_entity_poly.pdbx_strand_id
1 'polypeptide(L)'
;MTRHKAVGASLNELVVELGRMTEYCHALRDHVEGTAGRVSGDWSGDAQAQFAALHQEWSAGAATMAEAMADIAKIAAAAGTAYDAVAAHNRAGWS
;
A
#
# COMPACT_ATOMS: atom_id res chain seq x y z
N MET A 1 -4.11 -26.23 17.16
CA MET A 1 -4.69 -24.88 17.38
C MET A 1 -3.67 -23.73 17.27
N THR A 2 -2.39 -23.91 17.57
CA THR A 2 -1.36 -22.84 17.60
C THR A 2 -1.01 -22.24 16.24
N ARG A 3 -0.98 -23.06 15.18
CA ARG A 3 -0.59 -22.63 13.83
C ARG A 3 -1.56 -21.63 13.19
N HIS A 4 -2.88 -21.78 13.40
CA HIS A 4 -3.87 -20.87 12.83
C HIS A 4 -3.76 -19.45 13.41
N LYS A 5 -3.56 -19.35 14.74
CA LYS A 5 -3.40 -18.06 15.42
C LYS A 5 -2.15 -17.33 14.96
N ALA A 6 -1.05 -18.07 14.74
CA ALA A 6 0.18 -17.51 14.20
C ALA A 6 0.00 -16.97 12.77
N VAL A 7 -0.68 -17.72 11.89
CA VAL A 7 -0.96 -17.28 10.51
C VAL A 7 -1.88 -16.07 10.47
N GLY A 8 -2.94 -16.04 11.29
CA GLY A 8 -3.84 -14.89 11.39
C GLY A 8 -3.12 -13.63 11.89
N ALA A 9 -2.25 -13.77 12.90
CA ALA A 9 -1.45 -12.66 13.41
C ALA A 9 -0.48 -12.10 12.36
N SER A 10 0.23 -12.96 11.63
CA SER A 10 1.15 -12.54 10.56
C SER A 10 0.42 -11.87 9.38
N LEU A 11 -0.78 -12.32 9.03
CA LEU A 11 -1.60 -11.68 7.99
C LEU A 11 -2.07 -10.29 8.43
N ASN A 12 -2.46 -10.13 9.70
CA ASN A 12 -2.85 -8.82 10.22
C ASN A 12 -1.67 -7.85 10.27
N GLU A 13 -0.49 -8.32 10.68
CA GLU A 13 0.74 -7.51 10.66
C GLU A 13 1.10 -7.06 9.24
N LEU A 14 0.98 -7.97 8.26
CA LEU A 14 1.18 -7.64 6.84
C LEU A 14 0.18 -6.58 6.36
N VAL A 15 -1.10 -6.69 6.71
CA VAL A 15 -2.13 -5.69 6.35
C VAL A 15 -1.78 -4.32 6.92
N VAL A 16 -1.36 -4.25 8.19
CA VAL A 16 -0.95 -3.00 8.84
C VAL A 16 0.25 -2.38 8.12
N GLU A 17 1.26 -3.18 7.79
CA GLU A 17 2.47 -2.67 7.16
C GLU A 17 2.22 -2.19 5.72
N LEU A 18 1.40 -2.92 4.94
CA LEU A 18 0.98 -2.47 3.61
C LEU A 18 0.14 -1.19 3.66
N GLY A 19 -0.69 -1.02 4.69
CA GLY A 19 -1.41 0.22 4.96
C GLY A 19 -0.45 1.39 5.17
N ARG A 20 0.55 1.23 6.03
CA ARG A 20 1.59 2.25 6.28
C ARG A 20 2.40 2.59 5.04
N MET A 21 2.80 1.59 4.23
CA MET A 21 3.50 1.86 2.98
C MET A 21 2.63 2.63 1.98
N THR A 22 1.33 2.34 1.93
CA THR A 22 0.38 3.08 1.09
C THR A 22 0.28 4.54 1.52
N GLU A 23 0.12 4.79 2.82
CA GLU A 23 0.12 6.15 3.39
C GLU A 23 1.43 6.89 3.10
N TYR A 24 2.58 6.20 3.24
CA TYR A 24 3.88 6.77 2.94
C TYR A 24 4.03 7.15 1.46
N CYS A 25 3.58 6.29 0.54
CA CYS A 25 3.58 6.60 -0.89
C CYS A 25 2.71 7.82 -1.22
N HIS A 26 1.55 7.97 -0.58
CA HIS A 26 0.71 9.16 -0.73
C HIS A 26 1.41 10.42 -0.21
N ALA A 27 1.98 10.37 1.00
CA ALA A 27 2.69 11.50 1.58
C ALA A 27 3.90 11.93 0.72
N LEU A 28 4.63 10.97 0.16
CA LEU A 28 5.75 11.25 -0.74
C LEU A 28 5.27 11.92 -2.03
N ARG A 29 4.14 11.49 -2.60
CA ARG A 29 3.51 12.13 -3.76
C ARG A 29 3.16 13.58 -3.48
N ASP A 30 2.43 13.85 -2.41
CA ASP A 30 2.05 15.20 -2.02
C ASP A 30 3.28 16.11 -1.81
N HIS A 31 4.34 15.57 -1.21
CA HIS A 31 5.59 16.31 -0.99
C HIS A 31 6.32 16.66 -2.29
N VAL A 32 6.43 15.69 -3.21
CA VAL A 32 7.08 15.91 -4.50
C VAL A 32 6.25 16.86 -5.35
N GLU A 33 4.93 16.78 -5.31
CA GLU A 33 4.03 17.67 -6.07
C GLU A 33 4.12 19.12 -5.57
N GLY A 34 4.22 19.31 -4.26
CA GLY A 34 4.50 20.63 -3.66
C GLY A 34 5.90 21.17 -4.02
N THR A 35 6.89 20.29 -4.15
CA THR A 35 8.26 20.66 -4.56
C THR A 35 8.32 20.98 -6.05
N ALA A 36 7.64 20.18 -6.88
CA ALA A 36 7.53 20.37 -8.32
C ALA A 36 6.97 21.77 -8.65
N GLY A 37 5.89 22.19 -7.99
CA GLY A 37 5.32 23.52 -8.17
C GLY A 37 6.25 24.67 -7.79
N ARG A 38 7.17 24.46 -6.85
CA ARG A 38 8.19 25.46 -6.47
C ARG A 38 9.32 25.53 -7.47
N VAL A 39 9.83 24.39 -7.90
CA VAL A 39 11.00 24.29 -8.80
C VAL A 39 10.62 24.66 -10.24
N SER A 40 9.39 24.41 -10.66
CA SER A 40 8.90 24.78 -12.00
C SER A 40 8.85 26.29 -12.27
N GLY A 41 8.87 27.12 -11.22
CA GLY A 41 8.99 28.58 -11.36
C GLY A 41 10.41 29.03 -11.71
N ASP A 42 11.41 28.25 -11.31
CA ASP A 42 12.83 28.57 -11.47
C ASP A 42 13.46 27.86 -12.69
N TRP A 43 12.88 26.74 -13.12
CA TRP A 43 13.34 25.97 -14.27
C TRP A 43 12.53 26.31 -15.52
N SER A 44 13.21 26.55 -16.63
CA SER A 44 12.59 26.88 -17.92
C SER A 44 13.22 26.08 -19.05
N GLY A 45 12.53 25.97 -20.19
CA GLY A 45 13.01 25.25 -21.37
C GLY A 45 13.15 23.74 -21.15
N ASP A 46 14.22 23.15 -21.69
CA ASP A 46 14.42 21.70 -21.73
C ASP A 46 14.50 21.04 -20.33
N ALA A 47 15.03 21.76 -19.34
CA ALA A 47 15.10 21.27 -17.96
C ALA A 47 13.71 21.06 -17.35
N GLN A 48 12.78 21.98 -17.61
CA GLN A 48 11.40 21.88 -17.15
C GLN A 48 10.66 20.75 -17.87
N ALA A 49 10.89 20.60 -19.18
CA ALA A 49 10.30 19.52 -19.96
C ALA A 49 10.78 18.14 -19.48
N GLN A 50 12.07 17.99 -19.23
CA GLN A 50 12.64 16.74 -18.71
C GLN A 50 12.16 16.44 -17.29
N PHE A 51 12.10 17.45 -16.42
CA PHE A 51 11.53 17.29 -15.08
C PHE A 51 10.07 16.85 -15.13
N ALA A 52 9.24 17.49 -15.96
CA ALA A 52 7.83 17.14 -16.10
C ALA A 52 7.65 15.69 -16.58
N ALA A 53 8.45 15.24 -17.55
CA ALA A 53 8.41 13.86 -18.05
C ALA A 53 8.79 12.85 -16.95
N LEU A 54 9.91 13.09 -16.25
CA LEU A 54 10.36 12.22 -15.16
C LEU A 54 9.37 12.20 -13.99
N HIS A 55 8.79 13.35 -13.66
CA HIS A 55 7.79 13.47 -12.61
C HIS A 55 6.51 12.70 -12.97
N GLN A 56 6.07 12.77 -14.22
CA GLN A 56 4.91 12.01 -14.70
C GLN A 56 5.15 10.50 -14.63
N GLU A 57 6.30 10.02 -15.09
CA GLU A 57 6.68 8.61 -15.02
C GLU A 57 6.73 8.12 -13.56
N TRP A 58 7.38 8.89 -12.69
CA TRP A 58 7.45 8.59 -11.27
C TRP A 58 6.07 8.56 -10.61
N SER A 59 5.21 9.54 -10.89
CA SER A 59 3.86 9.63 -10.31
C SER A 59 2.98 8.45 -10.73
N ALA A 60 3.07 8.02 -12.00
CA ALA A 60 2.38 6.83 -12.49
C ALA A 60 2.89 5.55 -11.80
N GLY A 61 4.20 5.41 -11.62
CA GLY A 61 4.78 4.28 -10.88
C GLY A 61 4.36 4.25 -9.42
N ALA A 62 4.38 5.41 -8.73
CA ALA A 62 3.95 5.53 -7.34
C ALA A 62 2.46 5.20 -7.16
N ALA A 63 1.60 5.61 -8.10
CA ALA A 63 0.19 5.23 -8.12
C ALA A 63 0.02 3.71 -8.26
N THR A 64 0.75 3.09 -9.20
CA THR A 64 0.70 1.64 -9.43
C THR A 64 1.13 0.85 -8.20
N MET A 65 2.19 1.31 -7.51
CA MET A 65 2.63 0.69 -6.25
C MET A 65 1.57 0.79 -5.15
N ALA A 66 0.95 1.97 -4.99
CA ALA A 66 -0.11 2.18 -3.99
C ALA A 66 -1.32 1.27 -4.25
N GLU A 67 -1.76 1.14 -5.51
CA GLU A 67 -2.85 0.25 -5.91
C GLU A 67 -2.51 -1.22 -5.63
N ALA A 68 -1.32 -1.68 -6.02
CA ALA A 68 -0.89 -3.04 -5.78
C ALA A 68 -0.82 -3.38 -4.28
N MET A 69 -0.33 -2.47 -3.44
CA MET A 69 -0.29 -2.65 -1.99
C MET A 69 -1.69 -2.72 -1.38
N ALA A 70 -2.60 -1.84 -1.84
CA ALA A 70 -3.99 -1.88 -1.40
C ALA A 70 -4.67 -3.20 -1.76
N ASP A 71 -4.39 -3.76 -2.94
CA ASP A 71 -4.94 -5.04 -3.36
C ASP A 71 -4.38 -6.22 -2.57
N ILE A 72 -3.07 -6.24 -2.29
CA ILE A 72 -2.47 -7.25 -1.41
C ILE A 72 -3.08 -7.16 -0.01
N ALA A 73 -3.30 -5.95 0.51
CA ALA A 73 -3.94 -5.76 1.82
C ALA A 73 -5.38 -6.31 1.86
N LYS A 74 -6.18 -6.09 0.81
CA LYS A 74 -7.53 -6.67 0.69
C LYS A 74 -7.48 -8.20 0.69
N ILE A 75 -6.57 -8.78 -0.09
CA ILE A 75 -6.40 -10.25 -0.16
C ILE A 75 -5.97 -10.81 1.18
N ALA A 76 -5.01 -10.19 1.87
CA ALA A 76 -4.55 -10.62 3.18
C ALA A 76 -5.64 -10.52 4.25
N ALA A 77 -6.46 -9.45 4.24
CA ALA A 77 -7.60 -9.30 5.14
C ALA A 77 -8.69 -10.36 4.90
N ALA A 78 -8.98 -10.66 3.63
CA ALA A 78 -9.91 -11.72 3.26
C ALA A 78 -9.42 -13.10 3.73
N ALA A 79 -8.12 -13.38 3.55
CA ALA A 79 -7.50 -14.61 4.02
C ALA A 79 -7.58 -14.73 5.56
N GLY A 80 -7.28 -13.65 6.30
CA GLY A 80 -7.39 -13.61 7.76
C GLY A 80 -8.80 -13.93 8.24
N THR A 81 -9.81 -13.29 7.64
CA THR A 81 -11.23 -13.53 7.95
C THR A 81 -11.64 -14.99 7.70
N ALA A 82 -11.20 -15.58 6.58
CA ALA A 82 -11.48 -16.98 6.26
C ALA A 82 -10.85 -17.94 7.27
N TYR A 83 -9.60 -17.68 7.69
CA TYR A 83 -8.93 -18.49 8.71
C TYR A 83 -9.66 -18.44 10.06
N ASP A 84 -10.13 -17.26 10.48
CA ASP A 84 -10.86 -17.10 11.73
C ASP A 84 -12.24 -17.76 11.70
N ALA A 85 -12.95 -17.68 10.57
CA ALA A 85 -14.24 -18.35 10.38
C ALA A 85 -14.12 -19.88 10.47
N VAL A 86 -13.13 -20.47 9.79
CA VAL A 86 -12.87 -21.93 9.87
C VAL A 86 -12.49 -22.34 11.29
N ALA A 87 -11.66 -21.54 11.98
CA ALA A 87 -11.30 -21.82 13.36
C ALA A 87 -12.50 -21.74 14.31
N ALA A 88 -13.44 -20.81 14.10
CA ALA A 88 -14.67 -20.70 14.88
C ALA A 88 -15.62 -21.88 14.63
N HIS A 89 -15.83 -22.26 13.37
CA HIS A 89 -16.66 -23.41 12.99
C HIS A 89 -16.13 -24.71 13.62
N ASN A 90 -14.82 -24.94 13.57
CA ASN A 90 -14.22 -26.13 14.19
C ASN A 90 -14.38 -26.15 15.72
N ARG A 91 -14.40 -24.99 16.39
CA ARG A 91 -14.67 -24.94 17.84
C ARG A 91 -16.13 -25.29 18.16
N ALA A 92 -17.07 -24.80 17.36
CA ALA A 92 -18.50 -25.04 17.56
C ALA A 92 -18.92 -26.49 17.25
N GLY A 93 -18.25 -27.17 16.31
CA GLY A 93 -18.52 -28.58 16.01
C GLY A 93 -17.95 -29.58 17.02
N TRP A 94 -17.13 -29.11 17.97
CA TRP A 94 -16.47 -29.94 19.00
C TRP A 94 -17.01 -29.65 20.42
N SER A 95 -18.07 -28.84 20.54
CA SER A 95 -18.86 -28.65 21.76
C SER A 95 -20.22 -29.34 21.62
#